data_AF-A0A6C0DIT0-F1
#
_entry.id   AF-A0A6C0DIT0-F1
#
_cell.length_a   1.000
_cell.length_b   1.000
_cell.length_c   1.000
_cell.angle_alpha   90.00
_cell.angle_beta   90.00
_cell.angle_gamma   90.00
#
_symmetry.space_group_name_H-M   'P 1'
#
loop_
_entity.id
_entity.type
_entity.pdbx_description
1 polymer ?
#
loop_
_entity_poly.entity_id
_entity_poly.type
_entity_poly.pdbx_seq_one_letter_code
_entity_poly.pdbx_strand_id
1 'polypeptide(L)'
;MKRYIHIDSGYRDRLTYPNIGDFVVETNAYTLNGPATAKDPIILAFPYESNQLSGGSTTTQITLSVTSSNILNFYRDSYLEINGEFRKIIGYDNTSQIATVDIGFSVAPLALTLYSIRKELPAERSTTSNNATALNKIYLGAGSSSTDNFYVNTFVFLPGGSPPTSYQWKRITAYDGTTKIATVSGIFSSLVTAGTTYEILRFTRDNVVPLNYQGSNTLGNATCENVRLISLIVPNRNILNGYGTLQNYSHVYVEIYSERGNTYSNPIISNAPAAKKALFQVPVTFNPNTSWLTLQGSYMTQNLAFKENDTLHVRITLPTGQVLQFEPYNQFTYFQGYGFPIESDPGTQVQLVLEVTR
;
A
#
# COMPACT_ATOMS: atom_id res chain seq x y z
N MET A 1 -7.02 -15.53 31.67
CA MET A 1 -7.78 -14.38 31.09
C MET A 1 -7.62 -14.44 29.59
N LYS A 2 -8.68 -14.19 28.80
CA LYS A 2 -8.60 -14.18 27.33
C LYS A 2 -8.21 -12.80 26.83
N ARG A 3 -7.29 -12.75 25.87
CA ARG A 3 -6.87 -11.54 25.14
C ARG A 3 -7.00 -11.79 23.66
N TYR A 4 -7.22 -10.74 22.89
CA TYR A 4 -7.36 -10.82 21.43
C TYR A 4 -6.34 -9.92 20.75
N ILE A 5 -5.69 -10.45 19.71
CA ILE A 5 -4.78 -9.69 18.84
C ILE A 5 -5.41 -9.68 17.45
N HIS A 6 -5.69 -8.48 16.94
CA HIS A 6 -6.16 -8.28 15.56
C HIS A 6 -5.02 -7.71 14.73
N ILE A 7 -4.70 -8.39 13.64
CA ILE A 7 -3.62 -8.02 12.72
C ILE A 7 -4.23 -7.77 11.33
N ASP A 8 -3.78 -6.70 10.68
CA ASP A 8 -4.16 -6.31 9.32
C ASP A 8 -2.91 -6.04 8.49
N SER A 9 -2.76 -6.72 7.34
CA SER A 9 -1.62 -6.54 6.44
C SER A 9 -1.59 -5.18 5.75
N GLY A 10 -2.70 -4.43 5.79
CA GLY A 10 -2.84 -3.11 5.18
C GLY A 10 -1.88 -2.06 5.75
N TYR A 11 -1.43 -2.25 6.99
CA TYR A 11 -0.55 -1.32 7.71
C TYR A 11 0.89 -1.83 7.90
N ARG A 12 1.33 -2.76 7.05
CA ARG A 12 2.71 -3.25 7.05
C ARG A 12 3.67 -2.25 6.40
N ASP A 13 4.97 -2.39 6.66
CA ASP A 13 6.02 -1.75 5.86
C ASP A 13 6.10 -2.45 4.50
N ARG A 14 5.52 -1.83 3.47
CA ARG A 14 5.49 -2.41 2.11
C ARG A 14 6.81 -2.29 1.36
N LEU A 15 7.75 -1.46 1.82
CA LEU A 15 9.08 -1.37 1.22
C LEU A 15 9.94 -2.56 1.64
N THR A 16 9.86 -2.95 2.92
CA THR A 16 10.59 -4.11 3.45
C THR A 16 9.84 -5.42 3.22
N TYR A 17 8.50 -5.41 3.38
CA TYR A 17 7.62 -6.57 3.27
C TYR A 17 6.55 -6.35 2.20
N PRO A 18 6.91 -6.42 0.90
CA PRO A 18 5.97 -6.16 -0.19
C PRO A 18 4.85 -7.21 -0.28
N ASN A 19 5.10 -8.43 0.19
CA ASN A 19 4.14 -9.54 0.14
C ASN A 19 3.05 -9.43 1.21
N ILE A 20 1.79 -9.46 0.80
CA ILE A 20 0.63 -9.46 1.72
C ILE A 20 0.56 -10.67 2.64
N GLY A 21 1.10 -11.82 2.21
CA GLY A 21 1.10 -13.06 2.98
C GLY A 21 2.37 -13.26 3.80
N ASP A 22 3.30 -12.30 3.85
CA ASP A 22 4.57 -12.43 4.57
C ASP A 22 5.04 -11.04 5.02
N PHE A 23 4.71 -10.70 6.27
CA PHE A 23 4.90 -9.34 6.78
C PHE A 23 5.12 -9.29 8.28
N VAL A 24 5.59 -8.13 8.72
CA VAL A 24 5.89 -7.85 10.12
C VAL A 24 4.98 -6.77 10.66
N VAL A 25 4.58 -6.97 11.91
CA VAL A 25 3.81 -6.03 12.71
C VAL A 25 4.64 -5.65 13.93
N GLU A 26 5.08 -4.41 13.94
CA GLU A 26 5.85 -3.87 15.06
C GLU A 26 4.94 -3.69 16.28
N THR A 27 5.47 -3.89 17.49
CA THR A 27 4.71 -3.66 18.73
C THR A 27 5.32 -2.51 19.50
N ASN A 28 4.48 -1.55 19.92
CA ASN A 28 4.90 -0.37 20.68
C ASN A 28 6.05 0.43 20.05
N ALA A 29 6.23 0.35 18.73
CA ALA A 29 7.17 1.21 18.03
C ALA A 29 6.67 2.67 18.16
N TYR A 30 7.43 3.50 18.86
CA TYR A 30 7.16 4.94 18.88
C TYR A 30 7.53 5.51 17.53
N THR A 31 6.52 5.85 16.73
CA THR A 31 6.76 6.47 15.44
C THR A 31 5.71 7.54 15.15
N LEU A 32 5.94 8.75 15.67
CA LEU A 32 5.50 9.94 14.94
C LEU A 32 6.37 10.03 13.68
N ASN A 33 6.10 9.15 12.72
CA ASN A 33 6.85 9.08 11.48
C ASN A 33 6.43 10.25 10.60
N GLY A 34 7.22 11.31 10.70
CA GLY A 34 7.13 12.42 9.78
C GLY A 34 7.65 12.02 8.39
N PRO A 35 7.52 12.90 7.39
CA PRO A 35 8.00 12.68 6.03
C PRO A 35 9.49 12.28 5.92
N ALA A 36 10.30 12.61 6.93
CA ALA A 36 11.72 12.28 6.96
C ALA A 36 12.05 10.88 7.50
N THR A 37 11.17 10.32 8.31
CA THR A 37 11.39 9.05 9.04
C THR A 37 10.34 8.00 8.71
N ALA A 38 9.37 8.32 7.84
CA ALA A 38 8.36 7.39 7.39
C ALA A 38 9.01 6.18 6.71
N LYS A 39 8.59 4.99 7.15
CA LYS A 39 9.00 3.71 6.58
C LYS A 39 8.20 3.41 5.32
N ASP A 40 6.92 3.72 5.35
CA ASP A 40 5.99 3.54 4.24
C ASP A 40 5.13 4.81 4.03
N PRO A 41 5.73 5.96 3.65
CA PRO A 41 4.98 7.18 3.32
C PRO A 41 3.77 6.98 2.38
N ILE A 42 2.63 7.53 2.80
CA ILE A 42 1.42 7.73 2.00
C ILE A 42 1.33 9.17 1.56
N ILE A 43 1.05 9.36 0.28
CA ILE A 43 0.81 10.66 -0.36
C ILE A 43 -0.51 10.56 -1.12
N LEU A 44 -1.59 11.11 -0.54
CA LEU A 44 -2.93 11.02 -1.14
C LEU A 44 -3.06 11.75 -2.49
N ALA A 45 -2.19 12.73 -2.74
CA ALA A 45 -2.12 13.44 -4.01
C ALA A 45 -1.38 12.65 -5.11
N PHE A 46 -0.72 11.55 -4.76
CA PHE A 46 -0.04 10.70 -5.74
C PHE A 46 -1.09 9.89 -6.54
N PRO A 47 -0.98 9.82 -7.88
CA PRO A 47 -1.90 9.01 -8.68
C PRO A 47 -1.81 7.53 -8.31
N TYR A 48 -2.94 6.93 -7.91
CA TYR A 48 -3.02 5.50 -7.61
C TYR A 48 -3.58 4.68 -8.77
N GLU A 49 -4.13 5.34 -9.80
CA GLU A 49 -4.51 4.71 -11.05
C GLU A 49 -4.14 5.62 -12.23
N SER A 50 -3.66 5.01 -13.30
CA SER A 50 -3.64 5.63 -14.62
C SER A 50 -3.90 4.59 -15.69
N ASN A 51 -4.62 5.00 -16.72
CA ASN A 51 -4.84 4.17 -17.89
C ASN A 51 -5.29 5.05 -19.05
N GLN A 52 -5.70 4.40 -20.13
CA GLN A 52 -6.37 4.98 -21.25
C GLN A 52 -7.89 4.84 -21.09
N LEU A 53 -8.63 5.89 -21.44
CA LEU A 53 -10.08 5.88 -21.43
C LEU A 53 -10.65 4.90 -22.45
N SER A 54 -11.78 4.29 -22.10
CA SER A 54 -12.63 3.57 -23.06
C SER A 54 -13.49 4.55 -23.87
N GLY A 55 -14.07 4.08 -24.97
CA GLY A 55 -14.97 4.88 -25.80
C GLY A 55 -16.27 5.26 -25.09
N GLY A 56 -16.91 6.35 -25.54
CA GLY A 56 -18.25 6.75 -25.10
C GLY A 56 -18.31 7.74 -23.94
N SER A 57 -17.19 8.37 -23.57
CA SER A 57 -17.18 9.42 -22.54
C SER A 57 -17.95 10.66 -22.98
N THR A 58 -18.67 11.28 -22.03
CA THR A 58 -19.25 12.62 -22.13
C THR A 58 -18.42 13.59 -21.29
N THR A 59 -18.89 14.83 -21.07
CA THR A 59 -18.18 15.77 -20.18
C THR A 59 -18.33 15.43 -18.71
N THR A 60 -19.43 14.78 -18.29
CA THR A 60 -19.74 14.46 -16.87
C THR A 60 -19.70 12.98 -16.55
N GLN A 61 -19.75 12.10 -17.55
CA GLN A 61 -19.66 10.65 -17.41
C GLN A 61 -18.48 10.15 -18.22
N ILE A 62 -17.43 9.71 -17.52
CA ILE A 62 -16.18 9.28 -18.12
C ILE A 62 -16.11 7.76 -18.07
N THR A 63 -15.99 7.13 -19.23
CA THR A 63 -15.80 5.68 -19.35
C THR A 63 -14.33 5.35 -19.10
N LEU A 64 -14.03 4.79 -17.93
CA LEU A 64 -12.67 4.39 -17.54
C LEU A 64 -12.24 3.11 -18.29
N SER A 65 -11.03 2.63 -18.00
CA SER A 65 -10.52 1.39 -18.57
C SER A 65 -11.40 0.19 -18.18
N VAL A 66 -11.52 -0.81 -19.06
CA VAL A 66 -12.17 -2.09 -18.73
C VAL A 66 -11.44 -2.86 -17.62
N THR A 67 -10.20 -2.48 -17.32
CA THR A 67 -9.41 -3.03 -16.21
C THR A 67 -9.51 -2.22 -14.93
N SER A 68 -10.34 -1.17 -14.88
CA SER A 68 -10.57 -0.39 -13.66
C SER A 68 -11.31 -1.24 -12.61
N SER A 69 -11.41 -0.69 -11.40
CA SER A 69 -11.86 -1.41 -10.21
C SER A 69 -13.26 -1.98 -10.36
N ASN A 70 -13.42 -3.24 -9.96
CA ASN A 70 -14.71 -3.93 -9.92
C ASN A 70 -15.50 -3.67 -8.62
N ILE A 71 -15.13 -2.66 -7.84
CA ILE A 71 -15.80 -2.28 -6.58
C ILE A 71 -16.70 -1.06 -6.85
N LEU A 72 -18.00 -1.18 -6.51
CA LEU A 72 -18.96 -0.07 -6.64
C LEU A 72 -18.49 1.14 -5.82
N ASN A 73 -18.55 2.35 -6.42
CA ASN A 73 -18.12 3.61 -5.80
C ASN A 73 -16.66 3.64 -5.31
N PHE A 74 -15.80 2.77 -5.84
CA PHE A 74 -14.40 2.70 -5.44
C PHE A 74 -13.65 4.05 -5.58
N TYR A 75 -13.91 4.78 -6.66
CA TYR A 75 -13.30 6.08 -6.92
C TYR A 75 -14.09 7.27 -6.38
N ARG A 76 -15.17 7.05 -5.62
CA ARG A 76 -15.95 8.14 -5.05
C ARG A 76 -15.07 9.00 -4.14
N ASP A 77 -15.27 10.31 -4.23
CA ASP A 77 -14.48 11.36 -3.57
C ASP A 77 -13.03 11.51 -4.02
N SER A 78 -12.56 10.71 -4.98
CA SER A 78 -11.28 10.90 -5.65
C SER A 78 -11.35 11.99 -6.73
N TYR A 79 -10.20 12.42 -7.23
CA TYR A 79 -10.06 13.35 -8.36
C TYR A 79 -9.57 12.62 -9.60
N LEU A 80 -10.33 12.75 -10.69
CA LEU A 80 -9.98 12.32 -12.03
C LEU A 80 -9.24 13.46 -12.75
N GLU A 81 -8.10 13.15 -13.34
CA GLU A 81 -7.30 14.06 -14.12
C GLU A 81 -7.28 13.65 -15.59
N ILE A 82 -7.62 14.57 -16.49
CA ILE A 82 -7.52 14.39 -17.94
C ILE A 82 -7.01 15.69 -18.55
N ASN A 83 -5.95 15.64 -19.36
CA ASN A 83 -5.37 16.81 -20.04
C ASN A 83 -5.07 18.01 -19.10
N GLY A 84 -4.67 17.75 -17.87
CA GLY A 84 -4.36 18.78 -16.87
C GLY A 84 -5.57 19.33 -16.10
N GLU A 85 -6.79 18.94 -16.48
CA GLU A 85 -8.01 19.28 -15.74
C GLU A 85 -8.30 18.24 -14.66
N PHE A 86 -8.56 18.69 -13.44
CA PHE A 86 -9.00 17.83 -12.34
C PHE A 86 -10.51 17.96 -12.11
N ARG A 87 -11.20 16.85 -11.88
CA ARG A 87 -12.63 16.80 -11.54
C ARG A 87 -12.89 15.81 -10.41
N LYS A 88 -13.78 16.14 -9.48
CA LYS A 88 -14.09 15.25 -8.35
C LYS A 88 -15.10 14.20 -8.79
N ILE A 89 -14.81 12.93 -8.53
CA ILE A 89 -15.71 11.82 -8.81
C ILE A 89 -16.76 11.73 -7.69
N ILE A 90 -18.03 11.84 -8.06
CA ILE A 90 -19.17 11.78 -7.12
C ILE A 90 -19.87 10.42 -7.10
N GLY A 91 -19.64 9.60 -8.12
CA GLY A 91 -20.14 8.24 -8.22
C GLY A 91 -19.34 7.41 -9.23
N TYR A 92 -19.32 6.10 -9.03
CA TYR A 92 -18.66 5.18 -9.94
C TYR A 92 -19.42 3.86 -10.03
N ASP A 93 -19.75 3.47 -11.26
CA ASP A 93 -20.39 2.19 -11.58
C ASP A 93 -19.33 1.18 -12.03
N ASN A 94 -19.22 0.08 -11.28
CA ASN A 94 -18.21 -0.96 -11.51
C ASN A 94 -18.59 -1.95 -12.61
N THR A 95 -19.83 -1.95 -13.11
CA THR A 95 -20.26 -2.86 -14.18
C THR A 95 -20.00 -2.21 -15.54
N SER A 96 -20.36 -0.93 -15.67
CA SER A 96 -20.13 -0.12 -16.86
C SER A 96 -18.77 0.59 -16.88
N GLN A 97 -18.05 0.59 -15.75
CA GLN A 97 -16.77 1.29 -15.57
C GLN A 97 -16.89 2.81 -15.80
N ILE A 98 -18.04 3.39 -15.47
CA ILE A 98 -18.33 4.82 -15.68
C ILE A 98 -18.12 5.58 -14.37
N ALA A 99 -17.22 6.56 -14.41
CA ALA A 99 -17.05 7.56 -13.35
C ALA A 99 -17.91 8.80 -13.66
N THR A 100 -18.74 9.20 -12.71
CA THR A 100 -19.52 10.45 -12.78
C THR A 100 -18.82 11.53 -11.98
N VAL A 101 -18.57 12.69 -12.59
CA VAL A 101 -17.87 13.82 -11.97
C VAL A 101 -18.82 14.96 -11.57
N ASP A 102 -18.39 15.77 -10.59
CA ASP A 102 -19.15 16.91 -10.05
C ASP A 102 -19.33 18.05 -11.06
N ILE A 103 -18.26 18.40 -11.76
CA ILE A 103 -18.21 19.43 -12.79
C ILE A 103 -17.70 18.79 -14.07
N GLY A 104 -18.34 19.10 -15.20
CA GLY A 104 -17.91 18.55 -16.48
C GLY A 104 -16.50 18.98 -16.90
N PHE A 105 -15.80 18.14 -17.65
CA PHE A 105 -14.60 18.55 -18.39
C PHE A 105 -14.95 19.59 -19.44
N SER A 106 -13.98 20.44 -19.80
CA SER A 106 -14.17 21.49 -20.82
C SER A 106 -14.62 20.93 -22.18
N VAL A 107 -14.14 19.73 -22.52
CA VAL A 107 -14.45 18.97 -23.72
C VAL A 107 -14.65 17.50 -23.33
N ALA A 108 -15.56 16.79 -24.01
CA ALA A 108 -15.74 15.36 -23.82
C ALA A 108 -14.42 14.62 -24.18
N PRO A 109 -13.81 13.88 -23.24
CA PRO A 109 -12.55 13.17 -23.50
C PRO A 109 -12.72 12.10 -24.58
N LEU A 110 -11.73 12.00 -25.48
CA LEU A 110 -11.72 10.97 -26.51
C LEU A 110 -11.28 9.62 -25.93
N ALA A 111 -11.67 8.53 -26.59
CA ALA A 111 -11.11 7.21 -26.31
C ALA A 111 -9.57 7.25 -26.40
N LEU A 112 -8.90 6.39 -25.63
CA LEU A 112 -7.44 6.31 -25.55
C LEU A 112 -6.71 7.52 -24.94
N THR A 113 -7.45 8.56 -24.51
CA THR A 113 -6.88 9.66 -23.74
C THR A 113 -6.36 9.12 -22.41
N LEU A 114 -5.15 9.52 -22.01
CA LEU A 114 -4.59 9.16 -20.72
C LEU A 114 -5.34 9.88 -19.60
N TYR A 115 -5.62 9.15 -18.53
CA TYR A 115 -6.16 9.70 -17.30
C TYR A 115 -5.34 9.27 -16.10
N SER A 116 -5.48 10.02 -15.00
CA SER A 116 -4.99 9.61 -13.68
C SER A 116 -6.05 9.82 -12.61
N ILE A 117 -6.06 8.99 -11.56
CA ILE A 117 -6.94 9.14 -10.40
C ILE A 117 -6.12 9.22 -9.11
N ARG A 118 -6.47 10.16 -8.26
CA ARG A 118 -5.80 10.47 -6.98
C ARG A 118 -6.81 10.84 -5.89
N LYS A 119 -6.44 10.75 -4.62
CA LYS A 119 -7.36 11.07 -3.49
C LYS A 119 -7.38 12.56 -3.16
N GLU A 120 -6.26 13.25 -3.37
CA GLU A 120 -6.13 14.69 -3.15
C GLU A 120 -5.51 15.39 -4.37
N LEU A 121 -5.65 16.71 -4.45
CA LEU A 121 -4.98 17.51 -5.45
C LEU A 121 -3.50 17.73 -5.07
N PRO A 122 -2.59 17.84 -6.05
CA PRO A 122 -1.22 18.27 -5.77
C PRO A 122 -1.23 19.67 -5.16
N ALA A 123 -0.29 19.96 -4.26
CA ALA A 123 -0.15 21.29 -3.66
C ALA A 123 0.30 22.33 -4.71
N GLU A 124 1.02 21.88 -5.73
CA GLU A 124 1.42 22.67 -6.87
C GLU A 124 1.59 21.76 -8.09
N ARG A 125 1.28 22.28 -9.27
CA ARG A 125 1.65 21.68 -10.55
C ARG A 125 2.13 22.78 -11.48
N SER A 126 3.27 22.58 -12.12
CA SER A 126 3.86 23.53 -13.04
C SER A 126 4.88 22.83 -13.95
N THR A 127 5.52 23.59 -14.83
CA THR A 127 6.71 23.18 -15.57
C THR A 127 7.97 23.79 -14.96
N THR A 128 9.09 23.09 -15.08
CA THR A 128 10.41 23.57 -14.64
C THR A 128 10.86 24.77 -15.47
N SER A 129 11.52 25.74 -14.81
CA SER A 129 11.95 26.99 -15.46
C SER A 129 13.30 26.87 -16.16
N ASN A 130 14.20 26.04 -15.64
CA ASN A 130 15.59 25.89 -16.11
C ASN A 130 16.04 24.43 -16.07
N ASN A 131 17.15 24.13 -16.74
CA ASN A 131 17.82 22.84 -16.63
C ASN A 131 18.46 22.68 -15.24
N ALA A 132 18.24 21.53 -14.61
CA ALA A 132 18.90 21.17 -13.37
C ALA A 132 20.44 21.16 -13.54
N THR A 133 21.14 21.66 -12.53
CA THR A 133 22.61 21.69 -12.49
C THR A 133 23.22 20.43 -11.88
N ALA A 134 22.41 19.58 -11.26
CA ALA A 134 22.81 18.31 -10.66
C ALA A 134 21.64 17.33 -10.63
N LEU A 135 21.95 16.02 -10.57
CA LEU A 135 20.94 14.95 -10.56
C LEU A 135 20.08 14.93 -9.29
N ASN A 136 20.47 15.63 -8.23
CA ASN A 136 19.69 15.78 -7.00
C ASN A 136 19.01 17.15 -6.88
N LYS A 137 18.92 17.91 -7.98
CA LYS A 137 18.31 19.24 -8.01
C LYS A 137 17.24 19.33 -9.07
N ILE A 138 16.27 20.21 -8.84
CA ILE A 138 15.24 20.60 -9.80
C ILE A 138 14.95 22.10 -9.66
N TYR A 139 14.82 22.79 -10.79
CA TYR A 139 14.34 24.18 -10.83
C TYR A 139 12.83 24.18 -10.92
N LEU A 140 12.17 24.66 -9.87
CA LEU A 140 10.72 24.82 -9.89
C LEU A 140 10.32 26.01 -10.78
N GLY A 141 9.03 26.09 -11.08
CA GLY A 141 8.45 27.14 -11.94
C GLY A 141 8.56 28.53 -11.32
N ALA A 142 8.44 29.56 -12.16
CA ALA A 142 8.52 30.96 -11.69
C ALA A 142 7.44 31.30 -10.65
N GLY A 143 6.30 30.61 -10.69
CA GLY A 143 5.19 30.77 -9.75
C GLY A 143 5.36 30.08 -8.39
N SER A 144 6.42 29.28 -8.18
CA SER A 144 6.64 28.60 -6.90
C SER A 144 7.02 29.59 -5.78
N SER A 145 6.82 29.18 -4.52
CA SER A 145 7.01 30.01 -3.33
C SER A 145 8.35 30.75 -3.27
N SER A 146 8.36 32.01 -2.86
CA SER A 146 9.59 32.80 -2.62
C SER A 146 10.19 32.62 -1.23
N THR A 147 9.62 31.74 -0.42
CA THR A 147 10.07 31.51 0.96
C THR A 147 11.03 30.32 0.99
N ASP A 148 12.20 30.52 1.59
CA ASP A 148 13.15 29.44 1.82
C ASP A 148 12.53 28.30 2.64
N ASN A 149 12.90 27.08 2.29
CA ASN A 149 12.44 25.85 2.91
C ASN A 149 10.92 25.58 2.86
N PHE A 150 10.15 26.36 2.09
CA PHE A 150 8.69 26.21 2.00
C PHE A 150 8.24 24.79 1.58
N TYR A 151 8.98 24.15 0.68
CA TYR A 151 8.71 22.79 0.21
C TYR A 151 9.55 21.71 0.91
N VAL A 152 10.30 22.03 1.97
CA VAL A 152 11.06 21.00 2.69
C VAL A 152 10.09 19.98 3.27
N ASN A 153 10.45 18.70 3.14
CA ASN A 153 9.64 17.55 3.55
C ASN A 153 8.35 17.31 2.75
N THR A 154 8.13 18.04 1.65
CA THR A 154 7.18 17.61 0.61
C THR A 154 7.87 16.70 -0.41
N PHE A 155 7.12 16.17 -1.36
CA PHE A 155 7.65 15.33 -2.43
C PHE A 155 7.45 16.01 -3.77
N VAL A 156 8.47 15.97 -4.63
CA VAL A 156 8.32 16.29 -6.04
C VAL A 156 7.98 15.01 -6.78
N PHE A 157 7.05 15.09 -7.72
CA PHE A 157 6.67 14.01 -8.62
C PHE A 157 6.77 14.48 -10.06
N LEU A 158 7.40 13.67 -10.91
CA LEU A 158 7.58 13.88 -12.34
C LEU A 158 6.73 12.85 -13.07
N PRO A 159 5.60 13.24 -13.69
CA PRO A 159 4.68 12.35 -14.39
C PRO A 159 5.20 11.81 -15.74
N GLY A 160 6.52 11.77 -15.93
CA GLY A 160 7.16 11.31 -17.17
C GLY A 160 6.97 12.26 -18.36
N GLY A 161 7.24 11.77 -19.58
CA GLY A 161 7.04 12.50 -20.84
C GLY A 161 8.16 13.49 -21.23
N SER A 162 9.05 13.85 -20.32
CA SER A 162 10.25 14.67 -20.58
C SER A 162 11.36 14.25 -19.62
N PRO A 163 12.66 14.41 -19.96
CA PRO A 163 13.77 13.97 -19.13
C PRO A 163 13.65 14.41 -17.65
N PRO A 164 13.67 13.47 -16.68
CA PRO A 164 13.78 12.01 -16.84
C PRO A 164 12.54 11.37 -17.47
N THR A 165 12.75 10.58 -18.52
CA THR A 165 11.67 9.97 -19.32
C THR A 165 10.82 8.96 -18.56
N SER A 166 11.31 8.50 -17.40
CA SER A 166 10.56 7.67 -16.46
C SER A 166 9.95 8.49 -15.34
N TYR A 167 8.85 7.99 -14.82
CA TYR A 167 8.20 8.54 -13.64
C TYR A 167 9.13 8.49 -12.43
N GLN A 168 9.30 9.63 -11.78
CA GLN A 168 10.17 9.74 -10.61
C GLN A 168 9.54 10.63 -9.58
N TRP A 169 9.69 10.25 -8.32
CA TRP A 169 9.32 11.08 -7.20
C TRP A 169 10.43 11.04 -6.15
N LYS A 170 10.65 12.16 -5.48
CA LYS A 170 11.70 12.31 -4.47
C LYS A 170 11.25 13.28 -3.39
N ARG A 171 11.67 13.06 -2.14
CA ARG A 171 11.44 14.02 -1.06
C ARG A 171 12.34 15.23 -1.25
N ILE A 172 11.82 16.43 -1.04
CA ILE A 172 12.59 17.67 -1.03
C ILE A 172 13.24 17.82 0.35
N THR A 173 14.57 17.93 0.38
CA THR A 173 15.37 18.05 1.60
C THR A 173 15.83 19.48 1.87
N ALA A 174 15.92 20.32 0.84
CA ALA A 174 16.19 21.75 0.94
C ALA A 174 15.49 22.50 -0.21
N TYR A 175 15.09 23.74 0.03
CA TYR A 175 14.51 24.61 -1.00
C TYR A 175 14.99 26.05 -0.81
N ASP A 176 15.50 26.65 -1.87
CA ASP A 176 15.85 28.07 -1.93
C ASP A 176 14.72 28.81 -2.67
N GLY A 177 14.01 29.67 -1.94
CA GLY A 177 12.87 30.43 -2.44
C GLY A 177 13.26 31.55 -3.39
N THR A 178 14.52 32.01 -3.34
CA THR A 178 15.05 33.05 -4.24
C THR A 178 15.39 32.44 -5.59
N THR A 179 16.15 31.34 -5.61
CA THR A 179 16.57 30.68 -6.85
C THR A 179 15.57 29.65 -7.39
N LYS A 180 14.54 29.32 -6.60
CA LYS A 180 13.52 28.28 -6.89
C LYS A 180 14.12 26.88 -7.05
N ILE A 181 15.28 26.64 -6.45
CA ILE A 181 15.98 25.34 -6.54
C ILE A 181 15.55 24.47 -5.38
N ALA A 182 14.94 23.33 -5.68
CA ALA A 182 14.74 22.26 -4.71
C ALA A 182 15.89 21.24 -4.81
N THR A 183 16.43 20.85 -3.66
CA THR A 183 17.33 19.70 -3.52
C THR A 183 16.52 18.52 -3.00
N VAL A 184 16.73 17.33 -3.57
CA VAL A 184 15.96 16.14 -3.24
C VAL A 184 16.78 15.04 -2.56
N SER A 185 16.10 14.10 -1.93
CA SER A 185 16.70 12.89 -1.36
C SER A 185 17.14 11.94 -2.48
N GLY A 186 18.44 11.61 -2.57
CA GLY A 186 18.98 10.76 -3.63
C GLY A 186 19.14 11.51 -4.96
N ILE A 187 19.08 10.78 -6.08
CA ILE A 187 19.27 11.32 -7.43
C ILE A 187 18.13 10.91 -8.38
N PHE A 188 17.86 11.74 -9.39
CA PHE A 188 17.08 11.40 -10.57
C PHE A 188 17.93 10.57 -11.56
N SER A 189 17.30 9.83 -12.46
CA SER A 189 18.02 9.02 -13.46
C SER A 189 18.75 9.85 -14.52
N SER A 190 18.35 11.10 -14.71
CA SER A 190 18.96 12.07 -15.62
C SER A 190 18.71 13.49 -15.10
N LEU A 191 19.41 14.48 -15.66
CA LEU A 191 19.12 15.88 -15.34
C LEU A 191 17.70 16.22 -15.76
N VAL A 192 16.97 16.92 -14.88
CA VAL A 192 15.64 17.44 -15.19
C VAL A 192 15.81 18.66 -16.09
N THR A 193 15.22 18.62 -17.29
CA THR A 193 15.31 19.73 -18.25
C THR A 193 14.24 20.79 -17.99
N ALA A 194 14.45 22.00 -18.50
CA ALA A 194 13.42 23.04 -18.54
C ALA A 194 12.17 22.56 -19.31
N GLY A 195 10.99 23.03 -18.91
CA GLY A 195 9.71 22.63 -19.51
C GLY A 195 9.16 21.28 -19.02
N THR A 196 9.89 20.56 -18.17
CA THR A 196 9.42 19.28 -17.59
C THR A 196 8.27 19.55 -16.63
N THR A 197 7.15 18.86 -16.81
CA THR A 197 6.02 18.95 -15.87
C THR A 197 6.42 18.32 -14.55
N TYR A 198 6.09 18.98 -13.45
CA TYR A 198 6.24 18.44 -12.10
C TYR A 198 5.01 18.76 -11.26
N GLU A 199 4.89 18.00 -10.17
CA GLU A 199 3.91 18.21 -9.12
C GLU A 199 4.61 18.22 -7.76
N ILE A 200 4.12 19.07 -6.85
CA ILE A 200 4.51 19.04 -5.43
C ILE A 200 3.38 18.37 -4.64
N LEU A 201 3.73 17.30 -3.94
CA LEU A 201 2.81 16.47 -3.21
C LEU A 201 3.12 16.54 -1.71
N ARG A 202 2.09 16.73 -0.89
CA ARG A 202 2.25 16.78 0.57
C ARG A 202 2.28 15.35 1.14
N PHE A 203 3.15 15.15 2.12
CA PHE A 203 3.08 13.96 2.95
C PHE A 203 1.75 13.92 3.70
N THR A 204 1.07 12.77 3.68
CA THR A 204 -0.17 12.58 4.43
C THR A 204 0.11 11.88 5.76
N ARG A 205 0.69 10.68 5.71
CA ARG A 205 0.98 9.84 6.89
C ARG A 205 1.95 8.72 6.54
N ASP A 206 2.49 8.05 7.55
CA ASP A 206 3.13 6.75 7.36
C ASP A 206 2.06 5.64 7.39
N ASN A 207 2.20 4.64 6.54
CA ASN A 207 1.32 3.48 6.49
C ASN A 207 1.64 2.44 7.58
N VAL A 208 2.86 2.47 8.12
CA VAL A 208 3.27 1.51 9.15
C VAL A 208 2.59 1.83 10.47
N VAL A 209 1.64 0.98 10.88
CA VAL A 209 0.92 1.12 12.16
C VAL A 209 1.29 -0.03 13.09
N PRO A 210 1.99 0.23 14.21
CA PRO A 210 2.35 -0.81 15.16
C PRO A 210 1.15 -1.24 16.02
N LEU A 211 1.23 -2.46 16.56
CA LEU A 211 0.35 -2.92 17.64
C LEU A 211 0.58 -2.10 18.89
N ASN A 212 -0.49 -1.54 19.43
CA ASN A 212 -0.46 -0.83 20.70
C ASN A 212 -0.67 -1.83 21.86
N TYR A 213 0.42 -2.25 22.48
CA TYR A 213 0.42 -3.15 23.63
C TYR A 213 0.53 -2.37 24.94
N GLN A 214 -0.58 -2.33 25.69
CA GLN A 214 -0.71 -1.60 26.97
C GLN A 214 -0.31 -2.44 28.21
N GLY A 215 0.39 -3.56 28.02
CA GLY A 215 0.88 -4.38 29.13
C GLY A 215 2.24 -3.93 29.66
N SER A 216 2.64 -4.46 30.81
CA SER A 216 3.97 -4.22 31.37
C SER A 216 5.06 -4.88 30.52
N ASN A 217 6.05 -4.11 30.07
CA ASN A 217 7.29 -4.64 29.49
C ASN A 217 8.10 -5.35 30.58
N THR A 218 7.74 -6.58 30.94
CA THR A 218 8.58 -7.36 31.83
C THR A 218 9.84 -7.78 31.08
N LEU A 219 11.02 -7.48 31.63
CA LEU A 219 12.33 -7.94 31.14
C LEU A 219 12.48 -9.48 31.13
N GLY A 220 11.43 -10.23 31.47
CA GLY A 220 11.43 -11.69 31.54
C GLY A 220 11.60 -12.38 30.20
N ASN A 221 11.96 -13.66 30.26
CA ASN A 221 12.02 -14.58 29.12
C ASN A 221 10.65 -14.71 28.43
N ALA A 222 10.62 -15.18 27.19
CA ALA A 222 9.36 -15.53 26.54
C ALA A 222 8.57 -16.50 27.42
N THR A 223 7.28 -16.22 27.63
CA THR A 223 6.38 -17.12 28.35
C THR A 223 5.71 -18.07 27.37
N CYS A 224 5.35 -19.27 27.84
CA CYS A 224 4.54 -20.18 27.06
C CYS A 224 3.08 -19.75 27.20
N GLU A 225 2.45 -19.45 26.08
CA GLU A 225 1.09 -18.94 25.97
C GLU A 225 0.27 -19.90 25.09
N ASN A 226 -1.00 -20.12 25.44
CA ASN A 226 -1.92 -20.83 24.57
C ASN A 226 -2.50 -19.87 23.55
N VAL A 227 -2.18 -20.06 22.28
CA VAL A 227 -2.66 -19.22 21.17
C VAL A 227 -3.58 -20.01 20.25
N ARG A 228 -4.74 -19.43 19.95
CA ARG A 228 -5.73 -19.97 19.04
C ARG A 228 -6.00 -18.98 17.92
N LEU A 229 -5.93 -19.43 16.66
CA LEU A 229 -6.41 -18.63 15.53
C LEU A 229 -7.94 -18.65 15.50
N ILE A 230 -8.57 -17.50 15.70
CA ILE A 230 -10.04 -17.35 15.66
C ILE A 230 -10.53 -17.26 14.23
N SER A 231 -9.94 -16.36 13.46
CA SER A 231 -10.35 -16.10 12.09
C SER A 231 -9.17 -15.63 11.25
N LEU A 232 -9.18 -16.05 9.99
CA LEU A 232 -8.34 -15.54 8.92
C LEU A 232 -9.27 -15.06 7.80
N ILE A 233 -9.26 -13.76 7.53
CA ILE A 233 -10.02 -13.13 6.46
C ILE A 233 -9.07 -12.92 5.29
N VAL A 234 -9.41 -13.49 4.14
CA VAL A 234 -8.61 -13.40 2.92
C VAL A 234 -9.49 -13.08 1.70
N PRO A 235 -8.97 -12.34 0.70
CA PRO A 235 -9.65 -12.13 -0.56
C PRO A 235 -9.99 -13.44 -1.26
N ASN A 236 -11.19 -13.52 -1.83
CA ASN A 236 -11.54 -14.61 -2.76
C ASN A 236 -11.13 -14.20 -4.19
N ARG A 237 -9.82 -14.13 -4.43
CA ARG A 237 -9.22 -13.76 -5.71
C ARG A 237 -8.32 -14.88 -6.24
N ASN A 238 -7.97 -14.79 -7.52
CA ASN A 238 -6.97 -15.68 -8.09
C ASN A 238 -5.64 -15.55 -7.33
N ILE A 239 -4.95 -16.67 -7.16
CA ILE A 239 -3.67 -16.74 -6.47
C ILE A 239 -2.55 -16.63 -7.52
N LEU A 240 -1.69 -15.62 -7.37
CA LEU A 240 -0.64 -15.29 -8.34
C LEU A 240 0.37 -16.44 -8.52
N ASN A 241 0.75 -17.06 -7.42
CA ASN A 241 1.76 -18.11 -7.36
C ASN A 241 1.13 -19.49 -7.11
N GLY A 242 -0.08 -19.68 -7.63
CA GLY A 242 -0.90 -20.86 -7.37
C GLY A 242 -1.83 -21.17 -8.53
N TYR A 243 -2.90 -21.91 -8.23
CA TYR A 243 -3.93 -22.27 -9.20
C TYR A 243 -5.30 -21.83 -8.70
N GLY A 244 -6.03 -21.10 -9.54
CA GLY A 244 -7.39 -20.64 -9.25
C GLY A 244 -7.43 -19.73 -8.02
N THR A 245 -8.48 -19.88 -7.21
CA THR A 245 -8.69 -19.10 -5.98
C THR A 245 -8.32 -19.93 -4.75
N LEU A 246 -8.35 -19.32 -3.57
CA LEU A 246 -8.13 -20.06 -2.32
C LEU A 246 -9.08 -21.25 -2.14
N GLN A 247 -10.29 -21.19 -2.72
CA GLN A 247 -11.27 -22.28 -2.65
C GLN A 247 -10.82 -23.58 -3.35
N ASN A 248 -9.80 -23.51 -4.21
CA ASN A 248 -9.19 -24.67 -4.85
C ASN A 248 -8.18 -25.40 -3.94
N TYR A 249 -7.91 -24.86 -2.76
CA TYR A 249 -7.00 -25.45 -1.77
C TYR A 249 -7.80 -26.06 -0.63
N SER A 250 -7.32 -27.17 -0.06
CA SER A 250 -7.98 -27.78 1.10
C SER A 250 -7.69 -27.03 2.40
N HIS A 251 -6.53 -26.39 2.50
CA HIS A 251 -6.09 -25.64 3.65
C HIS A 251 -5.01 -24.63 3.27
N VAL A 252 -4.69 -23.72 4.19
CA VAL A 252 -3.48 -22.89 4.21
C VAL A 252 -2.79 -23.04 5.55
N TYR A 253 -1.51 -22.69 5.61
CA TYR A 253 -0.76 -22.62 6.86
C TYR A 253 -0.58 -21.17 7.29
N VAL A 254 -0.71 -20.92 8.59
CA VAL A 254 -0.38 -19.63 9.20
C VAL A 254 0.75 -19.83 10.19
N GLU A 255 1.82 -19.07 10.01
CA GLU A 255 3.00 -19.01 10.86
C GLU A 255 3.00 -17.66 11.60
N ILE A 256 3.26 -17.70 12.90
CA ILE A 256 3.40 -16.50 13.72
C ILE A 256 4.59 -16.70 14.65
N TYR A 257 5.49 -15.73 14.71
CA TYR A 257 6.61 -15.78 15.64
C TYR A 257 7.11 -14.38 15.97
N SER A 258 7.82 -14.26 17.08
CA SER A 258 8.53 -13.03 17.40
C SER A 258 9.82 -12.92 16.58
N GLU A 259 10.06 -11.77 15.94
CA GLU A 259 11.34 -11.46 15.30
C GLU A 259 12.43 -11.07 16.30
N ARG A 260 12.03 -10.66 17.51
CA ARG A 260 12.96 -10.25 18.56
C ARG A 260 12.94 -11.31 19.68
N GLY A 261 14.13 -11.67 20.16
CA GLY A 261 14.33 -12.81 21.06
C GLY A 261 14.62 -14.15 20.37
N ASN A 262 14.95 -15.17 21.18
CA ASN A 262 15.40 -16.49 20.71
C ASN A 262 14.29 -17.39 20.16
N THR A 263 13.04 -16.91 20.09
CA THR A 263 11.86 -17.71 19.72
C THR A 263 11.55 -17.71 18.22
N TYR A 264 12.23 -16.88 17.41
CA TYR A 264 12.07 -16.83 15.94
C TYR A 264 12.25 -18.19 15.26
N SER A 265 13.15 -19.02 15.78
CA SER A 265 13.53 -20.30 15.15
C SER A 265 12.69 -21.49 15.60
N ASN A 266 12.10 -21.43 16.80
CA ASN A 266 11.28 -22.49 17.39
C ASN A 266 10.14 -21.87 18.20
N PRO A 267 9.19 -21.16 17.57
CA PRO A 267 8.02 -20.58 18.26
C PRO A 267 7.11 -21.64 18.88
N ILE A 268 7.11 -22.88 18.36
CA ILE A 268 6.32 -24.00 18.89
C ILE A 268 7.17 -25.04 19.60
N ILE A 269 6.51 -25.75 20.52
CA ILE A 269 7.00 -27.00 21.05
C ILE A 269 6.51 -28.12 20.13
N SER A 270 7.39 -28.65 19.29
CA SER A 270 7.09 -29.76 18.39
C SER A 270 8.26 -30.74 18.31
N ASN A 271 7.95 -32.02 18.18
CA ASN A 271 8.93 -33.07 17.91
C ASN A 271 9.16 -33.27 16.40
N ALA A 272 8.47 -32.53 15.53
CA ALA A 272 8.66 -32.55 14.08
C ALA A 272 9.73 -31.53 13.67
N PRO A 273 10.94 -31.94 13.26
CA PRO A 273 12.07 -31.02 13.02
C PRO A 273 11.82 -30.03 11.87
N ALA A 274 10.94 -30.38 10.94
CA ALA A 274 10.56 -29.56 9.80
C ALA A 274 9.41 -28.58 10.11
N ALA A 275 8.67 -28.76 11.20
CA ALA A 275 7.45 -28.00 11.49
C ALA A 275 7.68 -26.81 12.43
N LYS A 276 8.93 -26.37 12.62
CA LYS A 276 9.31 -25.41 13.68
C LYS A 276 8.53 -24.11 13.69
N LYS A 277 7.91 -23.70 12.57
CA LYS A 277 7.17 -22.43 12.41
C LYS A 277 5.72 -22.58 11.95
N ALA A 278 5.31 -23.76 11.44
CA ALA A 278 3.98 -24.00 10.91
C ALA A 278 2.97 -24.18 12.06
N LEU A 279 2.33 -23.07 12.47
CA LEU A 279 1.51 -23.07 13.69
C LEU A 279 0.11 -23.62 13.47
N PHE A 280 -0.59 -23.07 12.48
CA PHE A 280 -2.02 -23.32 12.30
C PHE A 280 -2.29 -23.85 10.90
N GLN A 281 -2.97 -24.99 10.82
CA GLN A 281 -3.57 -25.47 9.59
C GLN A 281 -5.01 -24.97 9.52
N VAL A 282 -5.29 -24.12 8.53
CA VAL A 282 -6.59 -23.44 8.38
C VAL A 282 -7.32 -24.03 7.19
N PRO A 283 -8.40 -24.80 7.41
CA PRO A 283 -9.16 -25.42 6.32
C PRO A 283 -9.87 -24.32 5.52
N VAL A 284 -9.87 -24.49 4.20
CA VAL A 284 -10.65 -23.61 3.32
C VAL A 284 -12.03 -24.21 3.17
N THR A 285 -13.04 -23.48 3.58
CA THR A 285 -14.44 -23.87 3.35
C THR A 285 -14.90 -23.24 2.05
N PHE A 286 -15.50 -24.05 1.17
CA PHE A 286 -16.07 -23.57 -0.08
C PHE A 286 -17.23 -22.61 0.22
N ASN A 287 -17.21 -21.42 -0.39
CA ASN A 287 -18.27 -20.43 -0.26
C ASN A 287 -18.46 -19.72 -1.61
N PRO A 288 -19.49 -20.07 -2.39
CA PRO A 288 -19.67 -19.50 -3.72
C PRO A 288 -20.11 -18.04 -3.62
N ASN A 289 -19.68 -17.23 -4.60
CA ASN A 289 -20.12 -15.84 -4.80
C ASN A 289 -19.76 -14.84 -3.70
N THR A 290 -18.75 -15.11 -2.87
CA THR A 290 -18.21 -14.10 -1.93
C THR A 290 -16.95 -13.45 -2.49
N SER A 291 -16.76 -12.15 -2.25
CA SER A 291 -15.50 -11.46 -2.56
C SER A 291 -14.40 -11.72 -1.53
N TRP A 292 -14.79 -12.22 -0.35
CA TRP A 292 -13.95 -12.45 0.82
C TRP A 292 -14.28 -13.81 1.45
N LEU A 293 -13.26 -14.52 1.91
CA LEU A 293 -13.39 -15.76 2.66
C LEU A 293 -13.05 -15.46 4.13
N THR A 294 -13.96 -15.82 5.03
CA THR A 294 -13.67 -15.86 6.47
C THR A 294 -13.40 -17.31 6.85
N LEU A 295 -12.14 -17.64 7.03
CA LEU A 295 -11.69 -18.98 7.39
C LEU A 295 -11.53 -19.06 8.90
N GLN A 296 -12.02 -20.15 9.49
CA GLN A 296 -11.84 -20.41 10.91
C GLN A 296 -10.64 -21.33 11.10
N GLY A 297 -9.73 -20.97 12.00
CA GLY A 297 -8.72 -21.93 12.45
C GLY A 297 -9.45 -23.05 13.18
N SER A 298 -9.21 -24.33 12.83
CA SER A 298 -9.94 -25.55 13.24
C SER A 298 -10.05 -25.83 14.75
N TYR A 299 -10.38 -24.84 15.57
CA TYR A 299 -10.23 -24.82 17.03
C TYR A 299 -8.83 -25.20 17.53
N MET A 300 -7.83 -25.17 16.63
CA MET A 300 -6.46 -25.56 16.92
C MET A 300 -5.84 -24.54 17.88
N THR A 301 -5.41 -25.02 19.04
CA THR A 301 -4.69 -24.23 20.04
C THR A 301 -3.25 -24.72 20.09
N GLN A 302 -2.30 -23.80 20.00
CA GLN A 302 -0.88 -24.08 20.03
C GLN A 302 -0.25 -23.47 21.27
N ASN A 303 0.67 -24.22 21.89
CA ASN A 303 1.54 -23.71 22.94
C ASN A 303 2.71 -22.99 22.28
N LEU A 304 2.68 -21.66 22.33
CA LEU A 304 3.69 -20.80 21.72
C LEU A 304 4.56 -20.17 22.78
N ALA A 305 5.88 -20.24 22.60
CA ALA A 305 6.80 -19.39 23.35
C ALA A 305 6.95 -18.07 22.59
N PHE A 306 6.26 -17.01 23.02
CA PHE A 306 6.46 -15.68 22.44
C PHE A 306 6.21 -14.57 23.47
N LYS A 307 6.66 -13.37 23.13
CA LYS A 307 6.46 -12.17 23.94
C LYS A 307 5.36 -11.33 23.28
N GLU A 308 4.29 -11.06 24.00
CA GLU A 308 3.15 -10.26 23.50
C GLU A 308 3.54 -8.83 23.12
N ASN A 309 4.61 -8.29 23.73
CA ASN A 309 5.10 -6.93 23.51
C ASN A 309 6.17 -6.85 22.40
N ASP A 310 6.31 -7.91 21.61
CA ASP A 310 7.40 -8.04 20.66
C ASP A 310 6.94 -7.91 19.21
N THR A 311 7.89 -7.66 18.32
CA THR A 311 7.61 -7.56 16.88
C THR A 311 7.17 -8.91 16.35
N LEU A 312 5.96 -8.99 15.80
CA LEU A 312 5.36 -10.22 15.32
C LEU A 312 5.54 -10.34 13.81
N HIS A 313 6.08 -11.47 13.37
CA HIS A 313 6.08 -11.87 11.97
C HIS A 313 4.85 -12.74 11.72
N VAL A 314 4.08 -12.42 10.69
CA VAL A 314 2.99 -13.24 10.16
C VAL A 314 3.35 -13.73 8.77
N ARG A 315 3.25 -15.04 8.55
CA ARG A 315 3.42 -15.65 7.23
C ARG A 315 2.29 -16.63 6.95
N ILE A 316 1.68 -16.52 5.78
CA ILE A 316 0.60 -17.38 5.29
C ILE A 316 1.14 -18.11 4.06
N THR A 317 1.10 -19.44 4.08
CA THR A 317 1.59 -20.26 2.98
C THR A 317 0.52 -21.20 2.45
N LEU A 318 0.59 -21.43 1.14
CA LEU A 318 -0.17 -22.48 0.45
C LEU A 318 0.33 -23.86 0.90
N PRO A 319 -0.43 -24.94 0.67
CA PRO A 319 0.04 -26.31 0.88
C PRO A 319 1.36 -26.66 0.16
N THR A 320 1.70 -25.90 -0.89
CA THR A 320 2.98 -26.01 -1.61
C THR A 320 4.17 -25.43 -0.85
N GLY A 321 3.94 -24.72 0.27
CA GLY A 321 4.95 -23.97 1.04
C GLY A 321 5.24 -22.57 0.50
N GLN A 322 4.67 -22.19 -0.64
CA GLN A 322 4.82 -20.84 -1.20
C GLN A 322 3.98 -19.82 -0.42
N VAL A 323 4.50 -18.60 -0.26
CA VAL A 323 3.80 -17.50 0.43
C VAL A 323 2.55 -17.09 -0.35
N LEU A 324 1.41 -16.93 0.33
CA LEU A 324 0.17 -16.52 -0.32
C LEU A 324 0.28 -15.14 -0.99
N GLN A 325 -0.07 -15.06 -2.28
CA GLN A 325 -0.13 -13.83 -3.08
C GLN A 325 -1.37 -13.84 -3.99
N PHE A 326 -2.03 -12.69 -4.19
CA PHE A 326 -3.24 -12.58 -5.03
C PHE A 326 -2.99 -11.84 -6.35
N GLU A 327 -3.83 -12.13 -7.34
CA GLU A 327 -3.96 -11.37 -8.58
C GLU A 327 -5.07 -10.29 -8.51
N PRO A 328 -4.93 -9.21 -9.30
CA PRO A 328 -3.67 -8.77 -9.87
C PRO A 328 -2.71 -8.41 -8.74
N TYR A 329 -1.43 -8.75 -8.90
CA TYR A 329 -0.40 -8.29 -7.98
C TYR A 329 -0.32 -6.78 -8.15
N ASN A 330 -0.95 -6.06 -7.22
CA ASN A 330 -1.03 -4.61 -7.18
C ASN A 330 -1.86 -4.02 -8.35
N GLN A 331 -3.20 -4.01 -8.22
CA GLN A 331 -4.09 -3.30 -9.17
C GLN A 331 -3.80 -1.78 -9.27
N PHE A 332 -3.00 -1.25 -8.33
CA PHE A 332 -2.54 0.13 -8.31
C PHE A 332 -1.08 0.27 -8.76
N THR A 333 -0.58 -0.65 -9.59
CA THR A 333 0.64 -0.38 -10.35
C THR A 333 0.37 0.76 -11.31
N TYR A 334 0.61 1.97 -10.82
CA TYR A 334 0.98 3.09 -11.66
C TYR A 334 2.13 2.64 -12.58
N PHE A 335 3.03 1.75 -12.11
CA PHE A 335 4.12 1.14 -12.91
C PHE A 335 4.42 -0.30 -12.50
N GLN A 336 4.70 -1.17 -13.48
CA GLN A 336 5.17 -2.54 -13.26
C GLN A 336 6.42 -2.51 -12.35
N GLY A 337 6.30 -2.99 -11.11
CA GLY A 337 7.40 -3.07 -10.14
C GLY A 337 7.50 -1.94 -9.09
N TYR A 338 6.59 -0.96 -9.04
CA TYR A 338 6.59 0.10 -8.02
C TYR A 338 5.21 0.20 -7.32
N GLY A 339 5.17 0.03 -5.99
CA GLY A 339 3.95 0.00 -5.17
C GLY A 339 3.80 1.18 -4.20
N PHE A 340 4.34 2.35 -4.53
CA PHE A 340 4.65 3.39 -3.55
C PHE A 340 4.55 4.79 -4.18
N PRO A 341 4.08 5.86 -3.50
CA PRO A 341 3.59 6.08 -2.12
C PRO A 341 2.04 6.15 -1.99
N ILE A 342 1.33 5.09 -2.34
CA ILE A 342 -0.16 5.06 -2.35
C ILE A 342 -0.72 4.21 -1.21
N GLU A 343 -1.99 4.36 -0.88
CA GLU A 343 -2.64 3.53 0.14
C GLU A 343 -2.65 2.05 -0.25
N SER A 344 -2.64 1.16 0.76
CA SER A 344 -2.77 -0.27 0.53
C SER A 344 -4.09 -0.60 -0.12
N ASP A 345 -4.07 -1.53 -1.07
CA ASP A 345 -5.29 -1.97 -1.71
C ASP A 345 -6.17 -2.75 -0.75
N PRO A 346 -7.34 -2.20 -0.31
CA PRO A 346 -8.20 -2.91 0.61
C PRO A 346 -8.71 -4.22 0.02
N GLY A 347 -8.76 -4.38 -1.31
CA GLY A 347 -9.20 -5.59 -2.00
C GLY A 347 -8.24 -6.77 -1.97
N THR A 348 -7.01 -6.59 -1.49
CA THR A 348 -5.97 -7.63 -1.46
C THR A 348 -5.35 -7.85 -0.07
N GLN A 349 -5.75 -7.08 0.94
CA GLN A 349 -5.21 -7.25 2.29
C GLN A 349 -5.75 -8.50 2.98
N VAL A 350 -5.01 -9.01 3.95
CA VAL A 350 -5.40 -10.13 4.81
C VAL A 350 -5.53 -9.66 6.24
N GLN A 351 -6.48 -10.22 6.97
CA GLN A 351 -6.66 -9.94 8.39
C GLN A 351 -6.73 -11.23 9.18
N LEU A 352 -6.18 -11.23 10.39
CA LEU A 352 -6.30 -12.37 11.29
C LEU A 352 -6.55 -11.95 12.72
N VAL A 353 -7.27 -12.79 13.46
CA VAL A 353 -7.59 -12.59 14.86
C VAL A 353 -7.09 -13.78 15.65
N LEU A 354 -6.26 -13.52 16.66
CA LEU A 354 -5.73 -14.51 17.59
C LEU A 354 -6.39 -14.34 18.95
N GLU A 355 -6.72 -15.44 19.61
CA GLU A 355 -7.02 -15.51 21.03
C GLU A 355 -5.78 -16.01 21.77
N VAL A 356 -5.35 -15.27 22.78
CA VAL A 356 -4.20 -15.61 23.64
C VAL A 356 -4.73 -15.86 25.05
N THR A 357 -4.31 -16.98 25.63
CA THR A 357 -4.69 -17.42 26.98
C THR A 357 -3.47 -17.85 27.78
N ARG A 358 -3.35 -17.28 28.98
CA ARG A 358 -2.45 -17.73 30.04
C ARG A 358 -3.08 -18.81 30.89
#